data_AF-H5X583-F1
#
_entry.id   AF-H5X583-F1
#
_cell.length_a   1.000
_cell.length_b   1.000
_cell.length_c   1.000
_cell.angle_alpha   90.00
_cell.angle_beta   90.00
_cell.angle_gamma   90.00
#
_symmetry.space_group_name_H-M   'P 1'
#
loop_
_entity.id
_entity.type
_entity.pdbx_description
1 polymer ?
#
loop_
_entity_poly.entity_id
_entity_poly.type
_entity_poly.pdbx_seq_one_letter_code
_entity_poly.pdbx_strand_id
1 'polypeptide(L)'
;MKRRGAHRAMRVGVFGLLGTGNLGNDASFEAVLAFLRERYPNATVDCRCGGPAYVEQRYGVAASPLNAYGGEYRTASTAGAIVGKAVGKLVDAVRTARWVRRHDVVIVPGMGVLEATLPLRPWGFPYSLLLLCVAGRVFGTTVALVGVGADVVGGAASRRVLALAARLARYRSYRDELSRDAMRAMGVDTSADGVFPDLAFALPTPEPTSGPTGAVGVGVMDFRGGDGDRHRADELHAAYVGALVGFIRWLVASGRTVRLFVGDHVDDAVAAKIVAEVGSPAVSAPKVSTMDELQREMATVDSVVATRYHNVVCALRLGKPTISVGYAAKNHALMASMGLGPFCLSAYDVTGDRLVALFTELVSSDRAPDLAERNRAAARGIEAQFAELSAAVLAAPPARPPVPAGKGA
;
A
#
# COMPACT_ATOMS: atom_id res chain seq x y z
N MET A 1 -50.35 -0.15 -2.13
CA MET A 1 -48.95 0.33 -2.12
C MET A 1 -48.29 -0.03 -0.80
N LYS A 2 -47.53 -1.14 -0.74
CA LYS A 2 -46.70 -1.48 0.42
C LYS A 2 -45.52 -0.50 0.46
N ARG A 3 -45.40 0.26 1.55
CA ARG A 3 -44.20 1.05 1.87
C ARG A 3 -42.98 0.11 1.78
N ARG A 4 -42.09 0.35 0.81
CA ARG A 4 -40.73 -0.24 0.83
C ARG A 4 -40.10 0.21 2.15
N GLY A 5 -39.83 -0.73 3.05
CA GLY A 5 -39.19 -0.45 4.33
C GLY A 5 -37.89 0.30 4.08
N ALA A 6 -37.65 1.37 4.84
CA ALA A 6 -36.39 2.10 4.79
C ALA A 6 -35.25 1.12 5.11
N HIS A 7 -34.50 0.70 4.09
CA HIS A 7 -33.29 -0.09 4.30
C HIS A 7 -32.33 0.76 5.14
N ARG A 8 -31.98 0.26 6.33
CA ARG A 8 -30.96 0.86 7.20
C ARG A 8 -29.68 1.05 6.38
N ALA A 9 -29.15 2.28 6.38
CA ALA A 9 -27.86 2.61 5.78
C ALA A 9 -26.78 1.64 6.29
N MET A 10 -26.05 1.02 5.36
CA MET A 10 -24.93 0.13 5.69
C MET A 10 -23.83 0.93 6.37
N ARG A 11 -23.25 0.39 7.44
CA ARG A 11 -22.12 1.02 8.12
C ARG A 11 -20.84 0.26 7.80
N VAL A 12 -19.94 0.91 7.09
CA VAL A 12 -18.68 0.34 6.61
C VAL A 12 -17.52 0.95 7.38
N GLY A 13 -16.73 0.11 8.04
CA GLY A 13 -15.49 0.54 8.68
C GLY A 13 -14.32 0.32 7.72
N VAL A 14 -13.35 1.24 7.69
CA VAL A 14 -12.07 1.00 6.99
C VAL A 14 -10.94 0.98 8.02
N PHE A 15 -10.09 -0.04 7.96
CA PHE A 15 -9.06 -0.29 8.95
C PHE A 15 -7.68 -0.46 8.31
N GLY A 16 -6.66 0.22 8.83
CA GLY A 16 -5.29 0.01 8.36
C GLY A 16 -4.33 1.18 8.60
N LEU A 17 -3.09 1.06 8.11
CA LEU A 17 -2.05 2.10 8.22
C LEU A 17 -2.26 3.22 7.20
N LEU A 18 -3.40 3.92 7.32
CA LEU A 18 -3.84 5.00 6.45
C LEU A 18 -3.45 6.36 7.06
N GLY A 19 -3.13 7.33 6.21
CA GLY A 19 -2.75 8.69 6.59
C GLY A 19 -1.40 8.78 7.31
N THR A 20 -0.54 7.78 7.17
CA THR A 20 0.77 7.73 7.83
C THR A 20 1.90 8.37 7.00
N GLY A 21 1.58 8.92 5.83
CA GLY A 21 2.55 9.45 4.86
C GLY A 21 3.00 8.45 3.80
N ASN A 22 2.56 7.19 3.87
CA ASN A 22 2.84 6.19 2.84
C ASN A 22 1.80 6.30 1.72
N LEU A 23 2.20 6.87 0.58
CA LEU A 23 1.29 7.18 -0.53
C LEU A 23 0.60 5.94 -1.11
N GLY A 24 1.24 4.77 -0.98
CA GLY A 24 0.69 3.51 -1.46
C GLY A 24 -0.49 2.97 -0.65
N ASN A 25 -0.38 3.03 0.68
CA ASN A 25 -1.49 2.67 1.55
C ASN A 25 -2.69 3.61 1.34
N ASP A 26 -2.39 4.91 1.17
CA ASP A 26 -3.41 5.92 0.92
C ASP A 26 -4.06 5.74 -0.45
N ALA A 27 -3.31 5.33 -1.47
CA ALA A 27 -3.84 4.98 -2.79
C ALA A 27 -4.83 3.79 -2.74
N SER A 28 -4.48 2.72 -2.01
CA SER A 28 -5.37 1.58 -1.82
C SER A 28 -6.67 1.99 -1.09
N PHE A 29 -6.56 2.88 -0.12
CA PHE A 29 -7.73 3.41 0.59
C PHE A 29 -8.58 4.31 -0.31
N GLU A 30 -7.97 5.22 -1.06
CA GLU A 30 -8.68 6.13 -1.97
C GLU A 30 -9.45 5.34 -3.04
N ALA A 31 -8.87 4.26 -3.58
CA ALA A 31 -9.55 3.34 -4.50
C ALA A 31 -10.82 2.73 -3.89
N VAL A 32 -10.73 2.18 -2.66
CA VAL A 32 -11.88 1.58 -1.98
C VAL A 32 -12.91 2.64 -1.58
N LEU A 33 -12.47 3.82 -1.14
CA LEU A 33 -13.38 4.90 -0.76
C LEU A 33 -14.15 5.44 -1.97
N ALA A 34 -13.49 5.59 -3.12
CA ALA A 34 -14.14 5.97 -4.37
C ALA A 34 -15.21 4.94 -4.78
N PHE A 35 -14.85 3.65 -4.77
CA PHE A 35 -15.79 2.57 -5.04
C PHE A 35 -17.00 2.57 -4.11
N LEU A 36 -16.81 2.76 -2.80
CA LEU A 36 -17.89 2.81 -1.82
C LEU A 36 -18.81 4.01 -2.06
N ARG A 37 -18.25 5.19 -2.34
CA ARG A 37 -19.02 6.41 -2.62
C ARG A 37 -19.84 6.28 -3.90
N GLU A 38 -19.28 5.66 -4.92
CA GLU A 38 -19.93 5.48 -6.22
C GLU A 38 -21.06 4.43 -6.14
N ARG A 39 -20.77 3.23 -5.62
CA ARG A 39 -21.72 2.10 -5.66
C ARG A 39 -22.63 1.98 -4.44
N TYR A 40 -22.23 2.56 -3.31
CA TYR A 40 -22.97 2.52 -2.05
C TYR A 40 -23.11 3.92 -1.42
N PRO A 41 -23.70 4.90 -2.12
CA PRO A 41 -23.74 6.31 -1.67
C PRO A 41 -24.50 6.52 -0.35
N ASN A 42 -25.38 5.59 0.01
CA ASN A 42 -26.13 5.62 1.27
C ASN A 42 -25.37 4.95 2.43
N ALA A 43 -24.20 4.36 2.19
CA ALA A 43 -23.40 3.76 3.24
C ALA A 43 -22.68 4.85 4.05
N THR A 44 -22.66 4.71 5.37
CA THR A 44 -21.82 5.55 6.22
C THR A 44 -20.45 4.90 6.36
N VAL A 45 -19.39 5.66 6.11
CA VAL A 45 -18.01 5.18 6.20
C VAL A 45 -17.30 5.90 7.34
N ASP A 46 -16.58 5.16 8.18
CA ASP A 46 -15.63 5.70 9.16
C ASP A 46 -14.38 4.83 9.26
N CYS A 47 -13.28 5.42 9.74
CA CYS A 47 -11.96 4.81 9.70
C CYS A 47 -11.40 4.55 11.10
N ARG A 48 -10.62 3.47 11.20
CA ARG A 48 -9.68 3.27 12.30
C ARG A 48 -8.28 3.06 11.75
N CYS A 49 -7.43 4.08 11.87
CA CYS A 49 -6.20 4.17 11.08
C CYS A 49 -5.00 4.76 11.83
N GLY A 50 -3.84 4.80 11.16
CA GLY A 50 -2.59 5.30 11.73
C GLY A 50 -2.53 6.83 11.82
N GLY A 51 -3.09 7.53 10.85
CA GLY A 51 -3.14 9.00 10.76
C GLY A 51 -4.57 9.54 10.65
N PRO A 52 -5.37 9.46 11.73
CA PRO A 52 -6.79 9.84 11.68
C PRO A 52 -7.01 11.32 11.30
N ALA A 53 -6.19 12.24 11.80
CA ALA A 53 -6.34 13.66 11.49
C ALA A 53 -6.14 13.96 9.99
N TYR A 54 -5.15 13.32 9.37
CA TYR A 54 -4.94 13.42 7.92
C TYR A 54 -6.14 12.83 7.16
N VAL A 55 -6.63 11.65 7.58
CA VAL A 55 -7.76 11.00 6.92
C VAL A 55 -9.03 11.87 6.99
N GLU A 56 -9.31 12.46 8.15
CA GLU A 56 -10.44 13.38 8.34
C GLU A 56 -10.31 14.63 7.46
N GLN A 57 -9.15 15.28 7.49
CA GLN A 57 -8.89 16.51 6.73
C GLN A 57 -8.97 16.28 5.21
N ARG A 58 -8.33 15.22 4.71
CA ARG A 58 -8.19 14.99 3.27
C ARG A 58 -9.40 14.32 2.63
N TYR A 59 -10.02 13.38 3.34
CA TYR A 59 -11.09 12.57 2.78
C TYR A 59 -12.46 12.89 3.35
N GLY A 60 -12.57 13.69 4.42
CA GLY A 60 -13.85 14.02 5.04
C GLY A 60 -14.54 12.81 5.69
N VAL A 61 -13.75 11.81 6.10
CA VAL A 61 -14.23 10.56 6.73
C VAL A 61 -13.83 10.58 8.19
N ALA A 62 -14.80 10.42 9.10
CA ALA A 62 -14.54 10.35 10.53
C ALA A 62 -13.51 9.25 10.83
N ALA A 63 -12.46 9.55 11.60
CA ALA A 63 -11.36 8.63 11.81
C ALA A 63 -10.92 8.57 13.28
N SER A 64 -10.56 7.38 13.73
CA SER A 64 -10.03 7.14 15.07
C SER A 64 -8.67 6.45 15.01
N PRO A 65 -7.78 6.67 15.98
CA PRO A 65 -6.46 6.05 15.96
C PRO A 65 -6.54 4.54 16.22
N LEU A 66 -5.72 3.77 15.49
CA LEU A 66 -5.55 2.32 15.66
C LEU A 66 -5.28 1.94 17.12
N ASN A 67 -4.24 2.54 17.70
CA ASN A 67 -3.71 2.19 19.01
C ASN A 67 -3.85 3.39 19.96
N ALA A 68 -4.13 3.14 21.24
CA ALA A 68 -4.29 4.16 22.28
C ALA A 68 -2.96 4.80 22.68
N TYR A 69 -1.85 4.07 22.47
CA TYR A 69 -0.52 4.49 22.85
C TYR A 69 0.39 4.59 21.61
N GLY A 70 0.80 5.81 21.25
CA GLY A 70 1.67 6.07 20.09
C GLY A 70 3.14 5.62 20.25
N GLY A 71 3.53 5.15 21.44
CA GLY A 71 4.91 4.72 21.74
C GLY A 71 5.19 3.24 21.47
N GLU A 72 4.36 2.54 20.69
CA GLU A 72 4.43 1.09 20.47
C GLU A 72 5.75 0.63 19.82
N TYR A 73 6.42 1.54 19.11
CA TYR A 73 7.74 1.32 18.50
C TYR A 73 8.92 1.59 19.44
N ARG A 74 8.72 2.21 20.63
CA ARG A 74 9.79 2.41 21.62
C ARG A 74 10.05 1.13 22.42
N THR A 75 11.31 0.71 22.53
CA THR A 75 11.74 -0.38 23.41
C THR A 75 11.37 -0.03 24.86
N ALA A 76 10.64 -0.91 25.54
CA ALA A 76 10.32 -0.69 26.95
C ALA A 76 11.48 -1.21 27.79
N SER A 77 12.23 -0.33 28.45
CA SER A 77 13.38 -0.68 29.29
C SER A 77 13.03 -0.72 30.79
N THR A 78 11.75 -0.57 31.17
CA THR A 78 11.33 -0.49 32.58
C THR A 78 10.04 -1.27 32.84
N ALA A 79 9.91 -1.86 34.03
CA ALA A 79 8.72 -2.64 34.45
C ALA A 79 7.40 -1.84 34.33
N GLY A 80 7.40 -0.55 34.64
CA GLY A 80 6.24 0.33 34.45
C GLY A 80 5.82 0.50 32.98
N ALA A 81 6.78 0.49 32.05
CA ALA A 81 6.51 0.54 30.61
C ALA A 81 5.95 -0.80 30.08
N ILE A 82 6.25 -1.92 30.72
CA ILE A 82 5.69 -3.24 30.39
C ILE A 82 4.22 -3.31 30.83
N VAL A 83 3.91 -2.91 32.07
CA VAL A 83 2.53 -2.85 32.58
C VAL A 83 1.69 -1.86 31.78
N GLY A 84 2.22 -0.67 31.49
CA GLY A 84 1.54 0.33 30.65
C GLY A 84 1.23 -0.20 29.23
N LYS A 85 2.14 -0.99 28.63
CA LYS A 85 1.89 -1.65 27.35
C LYS A 85 0.81 -2.73 27.46
N ALA A 86 0.81 -3.54 28.51
CA ALA A 86 -0.21 -4.57 28.71
C ALA A 86 -1.62 -3.97 28.90
N VAL A 87 -1.74 -2.90 29.70
CA VAL A 87 -2.99 -2.16 29.88
C VAL A 87 -3.41 -1.49 28.58
N GLY A 88 -2.47 -0.84 27.87
CA GLY A 88 -2.72 -0.24 26.55
C GLY A 88 -3.29 -1.26 25.55
N LYS A 89 -2.75 -2.49 25.56
CA LYS A 89 -3.23 -3.59 24.71
C LYS A 89 -4.65 -4.04 25.06
N LEU A 90 -4.98 -4.13 26.34
CA LEU A 90 -6.36 -4.43 26.77
C LEU A 90 -7.32 -3.30 26.37
N VAL A 91 -6.91 -2.05 26.55
CA VAL A 91 -7.68 -0.88 26.10
C VAL A 91 -7.89 -0.92 24.59
N ASP A 92 -6.86 -1.27 23.81
CA ASP A 92 -6.97 -1.40 22.36
C ASP A 92 -7.88 -2.55 21.93
N ALA A 93 -7.87 -3.67 22.64
CA ALA A 93 -8.83 -4.75 22.42
C ALA A 93 -10.27 -4.27 22.64
N VAL A 94 -10.54 -3.58 23.76
CA VAL A 94 -11.87 -3.03 24.07
C VAL A 94 -12.29 -1.96 23.06
N ARG A 95 -11.38 -1.05 22.69
CA ARG A 95 -11.67 0.02 21.72
C ARG A 95 -11.92 -0.57 20.33
N THR A 96 -11.14 -1.56 19.91
CA THR A 96 -11.33 -2.24 18.62
C THR A 96 -12.67 -2.97 18.62
N ALA A 97 -12.98 -3.75 19.66
CA ALA A 97 -14.26 -4.42 19.82
C ALA A 97 -15.46 -3.45 19.77
N ARG A 98 -15.39 -2.34 20.52
CA ARG A 98 -16.44 -1.31 20.55
C ARG A 98 -16.62 -0.58 19.23
N TRP A 99 -15.56 -0.46 18.43
CA TRP A 99 -15.62 0.11 17.09
C TRP A 99 -16.24 -0.92 16.14
N VAL A 100 -15.66 -2.12 16.00
CA VAL A 100 -16.12 -3.19 15.11
C VAL A 100 -17.60 -3.54 15.29
N ARG A 101 -18.11 -3.58 16.53
CA ARG A 101 -19.53 -3.89 16.80
C ARG A 101 -20.52 -2.86 16.22
N ARG A 102 -20.03 -1.71 15.74
CA ARG A 102 -20.87 -0.68 15.10
C ARG A 102 -21.00 -0.95 13.62
N HIS A 103 -20.06 -1.63 12.97
CA HIS A 103 -20.04 -1.80 11.51
C HIS A 103 -20.71 -3.08 11.07
N ASP A 104 -21.36 -3.05 9.91
CA ASP A 104 -21.88 -4.25 9.28
C ASP A 104 -20.75 -4.97 8.52
N VAL A 105 -19.83 -4.18 7.93
CA VAL A 105 -18.62 -4.66 7.26
C VAL A 105 -17.41 -3.81 7.68
N VAL A 106 -16.26 -4.43 7.88
CA VAL A 106 -14.97 -3.73 8.00
C VAL A 106 -14.03 -4.20 6.89
N ILE A 107 -13.48 -3.25 6.14
CA ILE A 107 -12.57 -3.48 5.02
C ILE A 107 -11.15 -3.10 5.45
N VAL A 108 -10.18 -3.97 5.15
CA VAL A 108 -8.74 -3.67 5.18
C VAL A 108 -8.29 -3.52 3.72
N PRO A 109 -8.11 -2.28 3.21
CA PRO A 109 -7.86 -2.03 1.80
C PRO A 109 -6.38 -2.11 1.43
N GLY A 110 -6.02 -3.09 0.62
CA GLY A 110 -4.69 -3.23 0.04
C GLY A 110 -3.61 -3.47 1.10
N MET A 111 -2.51 -2.73 0.98
CA MET A 111 -1.35 -2.69 1.89
C MET A 111 -0.61 -4.02 2.13
N GLY A 112 0.65 -3.93 2.52
CA GLY A 112 1.47 -5.07 2.94
C GLY A 112 1.15 -5.55 4.36
N VAL A 113 -0.14 -5.67 4.71
CA VAL A 113 -0.58 -5.93 6.10
C VAL A 113 -0.23 -7.31 6.62
N LEU A 114 0.07 -8.24 5.71
CA LEU A 114 0.54 -9.57 6.01
C LEU A 114 2.02 -9.74 5.59
N GLU A 115 2.73 -8.66 5.24
CA GLU A 115 4.15 -8.68 4.82
C GLU A 115 5.11 -8.39 5.97
N ALA A 116 6.29 -9.01 5.94
CA ALA A 116 7.37 -8.78 6.89
C ALA A 116 8.41 -7.73 6.47
N THR A 117 8.09 -6.86 5.50
CA THR A 117 9.07 -5.96 4.87
C THR A 117 9.43 -4.72 5.70
N LEU A 118 8.70 -4.44 6.78
CA LEU A 118 9.08 -3.48 7.82
C LEU A 118 9.25 -4.27 9.13
N PRO A 119 10.08 -3.81 10.09
CA PRO A 119 10.30 -4.53 11.35
C PRO A 119 8.98 -4.85 12.06
N LEU A 120 8.47 -6.06 11.81
CA LEU A 120 7.19 -6.53 12.32
C LEU A 120 7.39 -6.94 13.77
N ARG A 121 7.06 -6.04 14.69
CA ARG A 121 6.80 -6.48 16.06
C ARG A 121 5.46 -7.21 16.06
N PRO A 122 5.37 -8.47 16.55
CA PRO A 122 4.13 -9.23 16.58
C PRO A 122 3.00 -8.47 17.31
N TRP A 123 3.38 -7.62 18.25
CA TRP A 123 2.50 -6.76 19.04
C TRP A 123 2.26 -5.37 18.43
N GLY A 124 2.65 -5.12 17.18
CA GLY A 124 2.28 -3.91 16.45
C GLY A 124 1.01 -4.14 15.63
N PHE A 125 1.08 -3.86 14.33
CA PHE A 125 -0.03 -4.04 13.41
C PHE A 125 -0.61 -5.49 13.34
N PRO A 126 0.20 -6.57 13.32
CA PRO A 126 -0.32 -7.94 13.27
C PRO A 126 -1.30 -8.26 14.40
N TYR A 127 -1.01 -7.76 15.61
CA TYR A 127 -1.90 -7.89 16.75
C TYR A 127 -3.22 -7.13 16.55
N SER A 128 -3.15 -5.89 16.08
CA SER A 128 -4.36 -5.09 15.82
C SER A 128 -5.23 -5.72 14.73
N LEU A 129 -4.63 -6.35 13.72
CA LEU A 129 -5.34 -7.12 12.69
C LEU A 129 -6.00 -8.38 13.26
N LEU A 130 -5.32 -9.11 14.15
CA LEU A 130 -5.92 -10.26 14.84
C LEU A 130 -7.12 -9.83 15.70
N LEU A 131 -6.97 -8.76 16.50
CA LEU A 131 -8.07 -8.21 17.31
C LEU A 131 -9.27 -7.83 16.45
N LEU A 132 -9.03 -7.19 15.29
CA LEU A 132 -10.08 -6.84 14.34
C LEU A 132 -10.85 -8.09 13.91
N CYS A 133 -10.14 -9.12 13.46
CA CYS A 133 -10.77 -10.34 12.92
C CYS A 133 -11.51 -11.13 14.02
N VAL A 134 -10.94 -11.22 15.23
CA VAL A 134 -11.59 -11.83 16.39
C VAL A 134 -12.87 -11.07 16.75
N ALA A 135 -12.80 -9.74 16.88
CA ALA A 135 -13.98 -8.92 17.16
C ALA A 135 -15.05 -9.06 16.07
N GLY A 136 -14.63 -9.16 14.81
CA GLY A 136 -15.53 -9.43 13.68
C GLY A 136 -16.35 -10.69 13.88
N ARG A 137 -15.69 -11.80 14.24
CA ARG A 137 -16.37 -13.08 14.54
C ARG A 137 -17.27 -13.01 15.76
N VAL A 138 -16.81 -12.36 16.84
CA VAL A 138 -17.58 -12.23 18.09
C VAL A 138 -18.87 -11.44 17.91
N PHE A 139 -18.82 -10.32 17.16
CA PHE A 139 -19.99 -9.45 16.99
C PHE A 139 -20.77 -9.71 15.70
N GLY A 140 -20.35 -10.66 14.87
CA GLY A 140 -20.94 -10.92 13.55
C GLY A 140 -20.71 -9.80 12.52
N THR A 141 -19.67 -8.98 12.71
CA THR A 141 -19.24 -8.00 11.69
C THR A 141 -18.40 -8.71 10.63
N THR A 142 -18.73 -8.51 9.36
CA THR A 142 -17.96 -9.11 8.26
C THR A 142 -16.63 -8.38 8.09
N VAL A 143 -15.51 -9.05 8.33
CA VAL A 143 -14.17 -8.50 8.08
C VAL A 143 -13.67 -8.99 6.72
N ALA A 144 -13.30 -8.06 5.85
CA ALA A 144 -12.83 -8.29 4.49
C ALA A 144 -11.39 -7.76 4.32
N LEU A 145 -10.46 -8.64 3.94
CA LEU A 145 -9.10 -8.29 3.54
C LEU A 145 -9.07 -8.18 2.02
N VAL A 146 -8.91 -6.98 1.47
CA VAL A 146 -9.16 -6.73 0.04
C VAL A 146 -7.87 -6.36 -0.66
N GLY A 147 -7.35 -7.23 -1.54
CA GLY A 147 -6.13 -6.97 -2.32
C GLY A 147 -4.88 -6.83 -1.45
N VAL A 148 -4.82 -7.58 -0.34
CA VAL A 148 -3.71 -7.45 0.62
C VAL A 148 -2.43 -8.11 0.09
N GLY A 149 -1.28 -7.52 0.42
CA GLY A 149 0.03 -8.14 0.23
C GLY A 149 0.40 -9.04 1.41
N ALA A 150 1.12 -10.13 1.13
CA ALA A 150 1.60 -11.08 2.14
C ALA A 150 2.99 -11.63 1.82
N ASP A 151 3.73 -12.00 2.87
CA ASP A 151 5.03 -12.67 2.74
C ASP A 151 5.18 -13.78 3.79
N VAL A 152 6.06 -14.75 3.53
CA VAL A 152 6.32 -15.85 4.46
C VAL A 152 7.12 -15.32 5.66
N VAL A 153 6.45 -15.22 6.81
CA VAL A 153 7.08 -14.66 8.02
C VAL A 153 7.93 -15.70 8.74
N GLY A 154 9.23 -15.41 8.92
CA GLY A 154 10.18 -16.31 9.60
C GLY A 154 9.85 -16.57 11.08
N GLY A 155 9.38 -15.56 11.81
CA GLY A 155 9.05 -15.68 13.23
C GLY A 155 7.77 -16.48 13.49
N ALA A 156 7.86 -17.59 14.24
CA ALA A 156 6.73 -18.49 14.50
C ALA A 156 5.53 -17.79 15.17
N ALA A 157 5.76 -16.85 16.09
CA ALA A 157 4.69 -16.10 16.74
C ALA A 157 3.94 -15.19 15.77
N SER A 158 4.67 -14.35 15.02
CA SER A 158 4.10 -13.45 14.01
C SER A 158 3.36 -14.24 12.92
N ARG A 159 3.95 -15.36 12.46
CA ARG A 159 3.30 -16.30 11.52
C ARG A 159 1.96 -16.80 12.04
N ARG A 160 1.92 -17.31 13.28
CA ARG A 160 0.68 -17.82 13.90
C ARG A 160 -0.38 -16.73 14.03
N VAL A 161 0.01 -15.53 14.45
CA VAL A 161 -0.90 -14.38 14.61
C VAL A 161 -1.52 -13.99 13.27
N LEU A 162 -0.70 -13.84 12.21
CA LEU A 162 -1.17 -13.47 10.88
C LEU A 162 -2.04 -14.56 10.24
N ALA A 163 -1.62 -15.84 10.34
CA ALA A 163 -2.40 -16.96 9.83
C ALA A 163 -3.75 -17.08 10.54
N LEU A 164 -3.79 -16.87 11.87
CA LEU A 164 -5.04 -16.86 12.63
C LEU A 164 -5.94 -15.67 12.21
N ALA A 165 -5.38 -14.47 12.08
CA ALA A 165 -6.13 -13.30 11.63
C ALA A 165 -6.76 -13.54 10.24
N ALA A 166 -5.99 -14.07 9.29
CA ALA A 166 -6.47 -14.41 7.96
C ALA A 166 -7.58 -15.48 7.99
N ARG A 167 -7.43 -16.56 8.78
CA ARG A 167 -8.49 -17.58 8.95
C ARG A 167 -9.77 -17.02 9.55
N LEU A 168 -9.67 -15.93 10.33
CA LEU A 168 -10.79 -15.25 10.97
C LEU A 168 -11.43 -14.17 10.07
N ALA A 169 -10.77 -13.73 9.00
CA ALA A 169 -11.43 -12.91 7.97
C ALA A 169 -12.53 -13.72 7.26
N ARG A 170 -13.60 -13.05 6.81
CA ARG A 170 -14.72 -13.68 6.10
C ARG A 170 -14.59 -13.55 4.59
N TYR A 171 -13.84 -12.56 4.13
CA TYR A 171 -13.42 -12.39 2.75
C TYR A 171 -11.92 -12.09 2.72
N ARG A 172 -11.22 -12.68 1.76
CA ARG A 172 -9.80 -12.43 1.49
C ARG A 172 -9.58 -12.38 0.00
N SER A 173 -8.83 -11.40 -0.45
CA SER A 173 -8.24 -11.41 -1.78
C SER A 173 -6.84 -10.81 -1.73
N TYR A 174 -6.01 -11.19 -2.69
CA TYR A 174 -4.59 -10.86 -2.74
C TYR A 174 -4.26 -10.03 -3.98
N ARG A 175 -3.22 -9.21 -3.89
CA ARG A 175 -2.76 -8.38 -5.02
C ARG A 175 -1.83 -9.08 -6.01
N ASP A 176 -1.31 -10.25 -5.62
CA ASP A 176 -0.41 -11.07 -6.43
C ASP A 176 -0.43 -12.53 -5.96
N GLU A 177 0.05 -13.44 -6.81
CA GLU A 177 0.08 -14.87 -6.50
C GLU A 177 1.05 -15.20 -5.36
N LEU A 178 2.17 -14.48 -5.26
CA LEU A 178 3.16 -14.66 -4.21
C LEU A 178 2.54 -14.47 -2.82
N SER A 179 1.67 -13.47 -2.68
CA SER A 179 0.95 -13.17 -1.45
C SER A 179 -0.03 -14.29 -1.09
N ARG A 180 -0.81 -14.78 -2.06
CA ARG A 180 -1.72 -15.92 -1.85
C ARG A 180 -0.96 -17.18 -1.44
N ASP A 181 0.15 -17.46 -2.12
CA ASP A 181 0.95 -18.66 -1.90
C ASP A 181 1.73 -18.58 -0.58
N ALA A 182 2.17 -17.38 -0.16
CA ALA A 182 2.73 -17.16 1.17
C ALA A 182 1.72 -17.50 2.28
N MET A 183 0.46 -17.10 2.13
CA MET A 183 -0.60 -17.45 3.07
C MET A 183 -0.90 -18.95 3.08
N ARG A 184 -0.87 -19.59 1.91
CA ARG A 184 -0.96 -21.06 1.79
C ARG A 184 0.18 -21.76 2.52
N ALA A 185 1.42 -21.30 2.33
CA ALA A 185 2.61 -21.82 3.02
C ALA A 185 2.57 -21.62 4.55
N MET A 186 1.80 -20.64 5.02
CA MET A 186 1.51 -20.44 6.45
C MET A 186 0.30 -21.27 6.95
N GLY A 187 -0.26 -22.13 6.10
CA GLY A 187 -1.32 -23.09 6.44
C GLY A 187 -2.74 -22.50 6.37
N VAL A 188 -2.94 -21.38 5.69
CA VAL A 188 -4.29 -20.84 5.42
C VAL A 188 -4.82 -21.49 4.14
N ASP A 189 -6.07 -21.95 4.16
CA ASP A 189 -6.74 -22.40 2.93
C ASP A 189 -7.09 -21.17 2.08
N THR A 190 -6.43 -21.07 0.92
CA THR A 190 -6.57 -19.98 -0.05
C THR A 190 -7.25 -20.41 -1.34
N SER A 191 -7.88 -21.60 -1.37
CA SER A 191 -8.50 -22.16 -2.58
C SER A 191 -9.65 -21.30 -3.13
N ALA A 192 -10.35 -20.58 -2.26
CA ALA A 192 -11.44 -19.67 -2.60
C ALA A 192 -11.02 -18.19 -2.69
N ASP A 193 -9.75 -17.87 -2.44
CA ASP A 193 -9.29 -16.48 -2.35
C ASP A 193 -8.80 -16.00 -3.74
N GLY A 194 -9.44 -14.94 -4.26
CA GLY A 194 -9.08 -14.34 -5.54
C GLY A 194 -7.74 -13.60 -5.53
N VAL A 195 -7.08 -13.56 -6.69
CA VAL A 195 -5.89 -12.73 -6.94
C VAL A 195 -6.25 -11.69 -7.99
N PHE A 196 -6.03 -10.43 -7.66
CA PHE A 196 -6.40 -9.28 -8.48
C PHE A 196 -5.24 -8.30 -8.60
N PRO A 197 -5.26 -7.38 -9.57
CA PRO A 197 -4.30 -6.29 -9.63
C PRO A 197 -4.29 -5.44 -8.34
N ASP A 198 -3.23 -4.66 -8.14
CA ASP A 198 -3.15 -3.73 -7.01
C ASP A 198 -4.27 -2.67 -7.07
N LEU A 199 -4.91 -2.39 -5.93
CA LEU A 199 -6.06 -1.47 -5.86
C LEU A 199 -5.75 -0.08 -6.42
N ALA A 200 -4.49 0.36 -6.41
CA ALA A 200 -4.10 1.65 -6.98
C ALA A 200 -4.41 1.76 -8.49
N PHE A 201 -4.55 0.65 -9.22
CA PHE A 201 -5.02 0.66 -10.62
C PHE A 201 -6.46 1.18 -10.77
N ALA A 202 -7.25 1.23 -9.69
CA ALA A 202 -8.61 1.79 -9.67
C ALA A 202 -8.66 3.32 -9.65
N LEU A 203 -7.54 4.00 -9.32
CA LEU A 203 -7.53 5.45 -9.18
C LEU A 203 -7.83 6.14 -10.51
N PRO A 204 -8.18 7.43 -10.55
CA PRO A 204 -8.25 8.20 -11.79
C PRO A 204 -6.85 8.45 -12.39
N THR A 205 -6.76 8.46 -13.73
CA THR A 205 -5.53 8.89 -14.44
C THR A 205 -5.59 10.38 -14.72
N PRO A 206 -4.52 11.16 -14.43
CA PRO A 206 -4.42 12.51 -14.96
C PRO A 206 -4.40 12.48 -16.50
N GLU A 207 -4.77 13.61 -17.12
CA GLU A 207 -4.68 13.74 -18.57
C GLU A 207 -3.21 13.57 -19.03
N PRO A 208 -2.99 12.89 -20.17
CA PRO A 208 -1.65 12.76 -20.72
C PRO A 208 -1.04 14.13 -21.03
N THR A 209 0.22 14.33 -20.67
CA THR A 209 0.98 15.49 -21.16
C THR A 209 1.30 15.33 -22.64
N SER A 210 1.26 16.42 -23.40
CA SER A 210 1.51 16.42 -24.84
C SER A 210 3.01 16.30 -25.17
N GLY A 211 3.36 15.26 -25.94
CA GLY A 211 4.67 15.08 -26.59
C GLY A 211 5.78 14.56 -25.66
N PRO A 212 6.81 13.89 -26.22
CA PRO A 212 7.96 13.44 -25.46
C PRO A 212 8.79 14.64 -24.97
N THR A 213 9.09 14.66 -23.67
CA THR A 213 9.85 15.71 -22.99
C THR A 213 11.35 15.39 -22.88
N GLY A 214 11.72 14.13 -23.13
CA GLY A 214 13.04 13.57 -22.81
C GLY A 214 13.27 13.37 -21.30
N ALA A 215 12.32 13.76 -20.45
CA ALA A 215 12.46 13.74 -18.99
C ALA A 215 12.34 12.33 -18.43
N VAL A 216 13.11 12.05 -17.37
CA VAL A 216 13.14 10.75 -16.70
C VAL A 216 12.73 10.92 -15.24
N GLY A 217 11.76 10.11 -14.82
CA GLY A 217 11.39 9.98 -13.42
C GLY A 217 12.30 9.00 -12.70
N VAL A 218 12.82 9.39 -11.53
CA VAL A 218 13.60 8.48 -10.68
C VAL A 218 12.97 8.39 -9.30
N GLY A 219 12.28 7.28 -9.03
CA GLY A 219 11.65 6.97 -7.76
C GLY A 219 12.67 6.46 -6.74
N VAL A 220 12.96 7.25 -5.72
CA VAL A 220 13.97 6.93 -4.70
C VAL A 220 13.33 6.41 -3.41
N MET A 221 14.15 5.74 -2.60
CA MET A 221 13.79 5.14 -1.32
C MET A 221 15.00 5.25 -0.38
N ASP A 222 14.80 5.49 0.91
CA ASP A 222 15.87 5.33 1.93
C ASP A 222 16.16 3.83 2.14
N PHE A 223 16.65 3.17 1.09
CA PHE A 223 16.91 1.74 1.07
C PHE A 223 18.15 1.41 1.90
N ARG A 224 17.99 0.45 2.81
CA ARG A 224 19.00 0.01 3.79
C ARG A 224 19.06 -1.51 3.94
N GLY A 225 18.46 -2.26 3.01
CA GLY A 225 18.23 -3.70 3.16
C GLY A 225 17.07 -4.03 4.10
N GLY A 226 16.89 -5.32 4.36
CA GLY A 226 15.86 -5.86 5.26
C GLY A 226 16.35 -6.03 6.69
N ASP A 227 15.50 -6.64 7.54
CA ASP A 227 15.81 -6.84 8.97
C ASP A 227 17.10 -7.65 9.24
N GLY A 228 17.45 -8.59 8.35
CA GLY A 228 18.69 -9.36 8.44
C GLY A 228 19.95 -8.56 8.07
N ASP A 229 19.77 -7.45 7.35
CA ASP A 229 20.87 -6.67 6.75
C ASP A 229 21.31 -5.50 7.65
N ARG A 230 20.75 -5.37 8.85
CA ARG A 230 21.04 -4.24 9.76
C ARG A 230 22.53 -4.02 10.04
N HIS A 231 23.32 -5.09 10.02
CA HIS A 231 24.77 -5.04 10.22
C HIS A 231 25.53 -4.35 9.07
N ARG A 232 24.93 -4.25 7.88
CA ARG A 232 25.50 -3.65 6.66
C ARG A 232 24.57 -2.60 6.03
N ALA A 233 23.62 -2.08 6.81
CA ALA A 233 22.61 -1.14 6.34
C ALA A 233 23.20 0.11 5.68
N ASP A 234 24.27 0.68 6.27
CA ASP A 234 24.93 1.87 5.75
C ASP A 234 25.73 1.59 4.48
N GLU A 235 26.35 0.41 4.36
CA GLU A 235 27.04 -0.03 3.15
C GLU A 235 26.05 -0.17 1.98
N LEU A 236 24.93 -0.87 2.21
CA LEU A 236 23.88 -1.05 1.20
C LEU A 236 23.28 0.29 0.77
N HIS A 237 23.03 1.18 1.74
CA HIS A 237 22.52 2.51 1.46
C HIS A 237 23.48 3.33 0.61
N ALA A 238 24.78 3.34 0.96
CA ALA A 238 25.80 4.06 0.21
C ALA A 238 25.95 3.52 -1.21
N ALA A 239 25.97 2.19 -1.39
CA ALA A 239 26.05 1.55 -2.71
C ALA A 239 24.84 1.90 -3.58
N TYR A 240 23.62 1.79 -3.03
CA TYR A 240 22.38 2.13 -3.70
C TYR A 240 22.33 3.61 -4.13
N VAL A 241 22.64 4.53 -3.21
CA VAL A 241 22.66 5.98 -3.52
C VAL A 241 23.73 6.28 -4.57
N GLY A 242 24.93 5.70 -4.45
CA GLY A 242 26.00 5.88 -5.41
C GLY A 242 25.62 5.42 -6.83
N ALA A 243 24.94 4.27 -6.95
CA ALA A 243 24.45 3.77 -8.23
C ALA A 243 23.42 4.73 -8.87
N LEU A 244 22.47 5.25 -8.09
CA LEU A 244 21.49 6.22 -8.57
C LEU A 244 22.13 7.55 -8.96
N VAL A 245 23.05 8.08 -8.15
CA VAL A 245 23.78 9.33 -8.47
C VAL A 245 24.56 9.17 -9.77
N GLY A 246 25.27 8.05 -9.96
CA GLY A 246 25.98 7.76 -11.20
C GLY A 246 25.06 7.71 -12.41
N PHE A 247 23.94 6.99 -12.29
CA PHE A 247 22.92 6.92 -13.34
C PHE A 247 22.30 8.29 -13.67
N ILE A 248 21.95 9.09 -12.66
CA ILE A 248 21.37 10.43 -12.84
C ILE A 248 22.38 11.36 -13.51
N ARG A 249 23.67 11.32 -13.11
CA ARG A 249 24.72 12.10 -13.77
C ARG A 249 24.86 11.71 -15.25
N TRP A 250 24.76 10.43 -15.58
CA TRP A 250 24.75 9.97 -16.97
C TRP A 250 23.53 10.49 -17.76
N LEU A 251 22.34 10.49 -17.16
CA LEU A 251 21.13 11.07 -17.78
C LEU A 251 21.32 12.57 -18.07
N VAL A 252 21.82 13.33 -17.09
CA VAL A 252 22.08 14.77 -17.21
C VAL A 252 23.13 15.04 -18.28
N ALA A 253 24.23 14.28 -18.29
CA ALA A 253 25.27 14.40 -19.32
C ALA A 253 24.75 14.07 -20.73
N SER A 254 23.71 13.24 -20.83
CA SER A 254 23.00 12.91 -22.06
C SER A 254 21.92 13.94 -22.45
N GLY A 255 21.88 15.10 -21.77
CA GLY A 255 20.95 16.20 -22.05
C GLY A 255 19.53 15.99 -21.52
N ARG A 256 19.30 15.00 -20.63
CA ARG A 256 17.98 14.71 -20.08
C ARG A 256 17.73 15.46 -18.78
N THR A 257 16.47 15.83 -18.55
CA THR A 257 16.01 16.33 -17.25
C THR A 257 15.57 15.16 -16.38
N VAL A 258 15.75 15.29 -15.06
CA VAL A 258 15.43 14.25 -14.09
C VAL A 258 14.53 14.79 -13.00
N ARG A 259 13.43 14.08 -12.73
CA ARG A 259 12.51 14.36 -11.62
C ARG A 259 12.59 13.23 -10.61
N LEU A 260 12.97 13.54 -9.38
CA LEU A 260 13.00 12.57 -8.29
C LEU A 260 11.62 12.46 -7.65
N PHE A 261 11.19 11.23 -7.38
CA PHE A 261 9.93 10.93 -6.72
C PHE A 261 10.15 10.15 -5.43
N VAL A 262 9.45 10.55 -4.37
CA VAL A 262 9.37 9.81 -3.11
C VAL A 262 7.99 9.16 -2.98
N GLY A 263 7.89 8.07 -2.23
CA GLY A 263 6.62 7.39 -1.96
C GLY A 263 6.22 7.42 -0.48
N ASP A 264 7.07 8.00 0.36
CA ASP A 264 6.95 8.05 1.81
C ASP A 264 7.86 9.17 2.36
N HIS A 265 7.43 9.88 3.41
CA HIS A 265 8.17 11.02 3.97
C HIS A 265 9.57 10.66 4.48
N VAL A 266 9.79 9.39 4.84
CA VAL A 266 11.13 8.92 5.25
C VAL A 266 12.17 9.05 4.12
N ASP A 267 11.74 9.12 2.86
CA ASP A 267 12.66 9.24 1.72
C ASP A 267 13.06 10.69 1.40
N ASP A 268 12.42 11.69 2.01
CA ASP A 268 12.67 13.10 1.66
C ASP A 268 14.15 13.47 1.82
N ALA A 269 14.80 12.92 2.85
CA ALA A 269 16.21 13.14 3.12
C ALA A 269 17.12 12.55 2.02
N VAL A 270 16.82 11.35 1.51
CA VAL A 270 17.64 10.74 0.45
C VAL A 270 17.42 11.44 -0.89
N ALA A 271 16.20 11.88 -1.20
CA ALA A 271 15.93 12.68 -2.38
C ALA A 271 16.73 13.99 -2.36
N ALA A 272 16.68 14.73 -1.24
CA ALA A 272 17.44 15.98 -1.06
C ALA A 272 18.95 15.75 -1.17
N LYS A 273 19.46 14.66 -0.58
CA LYS A 273 20.87 14.27 -0.67
C LYS A 273 21.29 14.03 -2.12
N ILE A 274 20.51 13.28 -2.89
CA ILE A 274 20.80 12.99 -4.31
C ILE A 274 20.80 14.27 -5.14
N VAL A 275 19.84 15.17 -4.95
CA VAL A 275 19.81 16.48 -5.64
C VAL A 275 21.09 17.27 -5.35
N ALA A 276 21.47 17.38 -4.08
CA ALA A 276 22.67 18.11 -3.67
C ALA A 276 23.96 17.48 -4.22
N GLU A 277 24.05 16.16 -4.24
CA GLU A 277 25.23 15.43 -4.71
C GLU A 277 25.38 15.47 -6.24
N VAL A 278 24.27 15.49 -6.99
CA VAL A 278 24.32 15.67 -8.45
C VAL A 278 24.65 17.12 -8.82
N GLY A 279 24.11 18.09 -8.08
CA GLY A 279 24.47 19.51 -8.24
C GLY A 279 24.11 20.13 -9.59
N SER A 280 23.12 19.59 -10.30
CA SER A 280 22.70 20.06 -11.63
C SER A 280 21.30 20.68 -11.59
N PRO A 281 21.06 21.83 -12.27
CA PRO A 281 19.73 22.42 -12.38
C PRO A 281 18.75 21.57 -13.20
N ALA A 282 19.24 20.56 -13.93
CA ALA A 282 18.40 19.61 -14.66
C ALA A 282 17.73 18.56 -13.75
N VAL A 283 18.05 18.54 -12.46
CA VAL A 283 17.50 17.59 -11.48
C VAL A 283 16.61 18.33 -10.48
N SER A 284 15.36 17.88 -10.34
CA SER A 284 14.41 18.41 -9.37
C SER A 284 13.79 17.30 -8.53
N ALA A 285 13.29 17.63 -7.34
CA ALA A 285 12.57 16.73 -6.46
C ALA A 285 11.29 17.43 -5.97
N PRO A 286 10.19 17.37 -6.75
CA PRO A 286 8.92 17.98 -6.36
C PRO A 286 8.43 17.36 -5.04
N LYS A 287 7.98 18.21 -4.11
CA LYS A 287 7.35 17.74 -2.87
C LYS A 287 5.92 17.32 -3.18
N VAL A 288 5.63 16.04 -2.98
CA VAL A 288 4.31 15.46 -3.15
C VAL A 288 3.84 14.85 -1.83
N SER A 289 2.56 15.01 -1.54
CA SER A 289 1.93 14.56 -0.29
C SER A 289 0.74 13.63 -0.52
N THR A 290 0.37 13.41 -1.79
CA THR A 290 -0.74 12.56 -2.21
C THR A 290 -0.35 11.73 -3.44
N MET A 291 -1.05 10.62 -3.64
CA MET A 291 -0.90 9.81 -4.86
C MET A 291 -1.31 10.58 -6.12
N ASP A 292 -2.32 11.44 -6.02
CA ASP A 292 -2.79 12.30 -7.11
C ASP A 292 -1.73 13.34 -7.55
N GLU A 293 -1.06 14.00 -6.60
CA GLU A 293 0.09 14.87 -6.88
C GLU A 293 1.26 14.09 -7.50
N LEU A 294 1.59 12.92 -6.95
CA LEU A 294 2.63 12.04 -7.50
C LEU A 294 2.31 11.63 -8.94
N GLN A 295 1.05 11.27 -9.24
CA GLN A 295 0.60 10.92 -10.59
C GLN A 295 0.74 12.09 -11.55
N ARG A 296 0.37 13.31 -11.14
CA ARG A 296 0.54 14.51 -11.98
C ARG A 296 2.00 14.79 -12.29
N GLU A 297 2.88 14.75 -11.29
CA GLU A 297 4.31 14.97 -11.53
C GLU A 297 4.91 13.86 -12.40
N MET A 298 4.52 12.61 -12.18
CA MET A 298 4.99 11.47 -12.97
C MET A 298 4.39 11.44 -14.39
N ALA A 299 3.23 12.07 -14.63
CA ALA A 299 2.68 12.24 -15.96
C ALA A 299 3.63 13.05 -16.86
N THR A 300 4.41 13.99 -16.28
CA THR A 300 5.33 14.88 -17.00
C THR A 300 6.64 14.26 -17.46
N VAL A 301 6.92 12.99 -17.13
CA VAL A 301 8.14 12.28 -17.56
C VAL A 301 7.83 11.21 -18.58
N ASP A 302 8.81 10.84 -19.41
CA ASP A 302 8.62 9.89 -20.51
C ASP A 302 8.86 8.45 -20.07
N SER A 303 9.74 8.24 -19.10
CA SER A 303 10.10 6.92 -18.55
C SER A 303 10.43 7.01 -17.07
N VAL A 304 10.32 5.89 -16.35
CA VAL A 304 10.51 5.86 -14.89
C VAL A 304 11.47 4.76 -14.47
N VAL A 305 12.39 5.08 -13.57
CA VAL A 305 13.20 4.10 -12.83
C VAL A 305 12.83 4.24 -11.37
N ALA A 306 12.25 3.21 -10.73
CA ALA A 306 11.74 3.36 -9.37
C ALA A 306 12.02 2.17 -8.45
N THR A 307 12.34 2.49 -7.20
CA THR A 307 12.59 1.52 -6.13
C THR A 307 11.32 1.19 -5.35
N ARG A 308 10.56 2.21 -4.93
CA ARG A 308 9.32 2.02 -4.18
C ARG A 308 8.24 1.37 -5.02
N TYR A 309 7.61 0.33 -4.46
CA TYR A 309 6.56 -0.46 -5.12
C TYR A 309 5.44 0.43 -5.71
N HIS A 310 4.91 1.39 -4.96
CA HIS A 310 3.82 2.24 -5.48
C HIS A 310 4.28 3.33 -6.44
N ASN A 311 5.57 3.70 -6.48
CA ASN A 311 6.09 4.53 -7.57
C ASN A 311 6.13 3.72 -8.87
N VAL A 312 6.48 2.44 -8.80
CA VAL A 312 6.43 1.51 -9.94
C VAL A 312 4.97 1.30 -10.39
N VAL A 313 4.03 1.03 -9.49
CA VAL A 313 2.59 0.91 -9.82
C VAL A 313 2.07 2.18 -10.49
N CYS A 314 2.39 3.36 -9.93
CA CYS A 314 2.01 4.66 -10.49
C CYS A 314 2.52 4.83 -11.94
N ALA A 315 3.80 4.52 -12.18
CA ALA A 315 4.41 4.63 -13.51
C ALA A 315 3.74 3.70 -14.53
N LEU A 316 3.53 2.44 -14.14
CA LEU A 316 2.88 1.43 -14.97
C LEU A 316 1.44 1.84 -15.32
N ARG A 317 0.68 2.32 -14.32
CA ARG A 317 -0.68 2.82 -14.48
C ARG A 317 -0.77 4.02 -15.44
N LEU A 318 0.25 4.88 -15.44
CA LEU A 318 0.41 6.00 -16.38
C LEU A 318 0.92 5.56 -17.77
N GLY A 319 1.14 4.26 -17.99
CA GLY A 319 1.64 3.71 -19.26
C GLY A 319 3.11 4.06 -19.53
N LYS A 320 3.89 4.41 -18.51
CA LYS A 320 5.29 4.80 -18.67
C LYS A 320 6.17 3.56 -18.75
N PRO A 321 7.08 3.46 -19.75
CA PRO A 321 8.16 2.48 -19.73
C PRO A 321 8.92 2.58 -18.40
N THR A 322 9.04 1.44 -17.70
CA THR A 322 9.49 1.43 -16.30
C THR A 322 10.60 0.42 -16.07
N ILE A 323 11.62 0.79 -15.29
CA ILE A 323 12.56 -0.13 -14.64
C ILE A 323 12.23 -0.17 -13.16
N SER A 324 12.11 -1.37 -12.59
CA SER A 324 12.04 -1.53 -11.14
C SER A 324 13.41 -1.86 -10.57
N VAL A 325 13.90 -1.02 -9.66
CA VAL A 325 15.02 -1.33 -8.77
C VAL A 325 14.42 -1.99 -7.51
N GLY A 326 14.02 -3.25 -7.65
CA GLY A 326 13.21 -3.95 -6.66
C GLY A 326 14.03 -4.46 -5.47
N TYR A 327 13.40 -4.50 -4.30
CA TYR A 327 13.97 -5.08 -3.08
C TYR A 327 13.29 -6.38 -2.66
N ALA A 328 12.24 -6.78 -3.37
CA ALA A 328 11.42 -7.94 -3.04
C ALA A 328 10.78 -8.56 -4.28
N ALA A 329 10.40 -9.84 -4.19
CA ALA A 329 9.79 -10.59 -5.28
C ALA A 329 8.50 -9.96 -5.81
N LYS A 330 7.75 -9.22 -4.98
CA LYS A 330 6.57 -8.44 -5.39
C LYS A 330 6.84 -7.44 -6.51
N ASN A 331 8.01 -6.80 -6.52
CA ASN A 331 8.38 -5.88 -7.59
C ASN A 331 8.51 -6.63 -8.92
N HIS A 332 9.17 -7.79 -8.90
CA HIS A 332 9.35 -8.60 -10.09
C HIS A 332 8.02 -9.15 -10.61
N ALA A 333 7.16 -9.66 -9.73
CA ALA A 333 5.82 -10.15 -10.09
C ALA A 333 4.97 -9.06 -10.75
N LEU A 334 4.97 -7.84 -10.20
CA LEU A 334 4.29 -6.69 -10.78
C LEU A 334 4.82 -6.38 -12.18
N MET A 335 6.14 -6.27 -12.34
CA MET A 335 6.77 -5.97 -13.63
C MET A 335 6.47 -7.06 -14.67
N ALA A 336 6.54 -8.34 -14.29
CA ALA A 336 6.21 -9.46 -15.16
C ALA A 336 4.74 -9.42 -15.61
N SER A 337 3.81 -9.09 -14.70
CA SER A 337 2.38 -8.97 -15.03
C SER A 337 2.09 -7.90 -16.09
N MET A 338 2.94 -6.87 -16.14
CA MET A 338 2.86 -5.75 -17.09
C MET A 338 3.74 -5.93 -18.33
N GLY A 339 4.33 -7.10 -18.54
CA GLY A 339 5.19 -7.38 -19.69
C GLY A 339 6.59 -6.77 -19.61
N LEU A 340 7.01 -6.28 -18.45
CA LEU A 340 8.31 -5.67 -18.19
C LEU A 340 9.19 -6.50 -17.25
N GLY A 341 8.94 -7.81 -17.15
CA GLY A 341 9.72 -8.72 -16.29
C GLY A 341 11.25 -8.64 -16.45
N PRO A 342 11.80 -8.48 -17.67
CA PRO A 342 13.24 -8.27 -17.88
C PRO A 342 13.78 -6.92 -17.33
N PHE A 343 12.91 -5.94 -17.10
CA PHE A 343 13.26 -4.59 -16.63
C PHE A 343 13.28 -4.50 -15.10
N CYS A 344 13.94 -5.47 -14.47
CA CYS A 344 14.12 -5.55 -13.03
C CYS A 344 15.60 -5.64 -12.65
N LEU A 345 16.01 -4.80 -11.71
CA LEU A 345 17.30 -4.90 -11.01
C LEU A 345 17.04 -5.05 -9.52
N SER A 346 17.94 -5.71 -8.80
CA SER A 346 17.85 -5.79 -7.35
C SER A 346 18.50 -4.56 -6.71
N ALA A 347 17.83 -3.95 -5.73
CA ALA A 347 18.36 -2.81 -4.98
C ALA A 347 19.63 -3.20 -4.17
N TYR A 348 19.84 -4.49 -3.93
CA TYR A 348 21.00 -5.02 -3.20
C TYR A 348 22.30 -5.01 -4.00
N ASP A 349 22.23 -5.07 -5.33
CA ASP A 349 23.39 -5.24 -6.21
C ASP A 349 23.34 -4.35 -7.46
N VAL A 350 22.51 -3.30 -7.43
CA VAL A 350 22.36 -2.34 -8.51
C VAL A 350 23.65 -1.52 -8.69
N THR A 351 24.06 -1.31 -9.94
CA THR A 351 25.17 -0.44 -10.31
C THR A 351 24.71 0.57 -11.35
N GLY A 352 25.42 1.70 -11.45
CA GLY A 352 25.15 2.72 -12.47
C GLY A 352 25.20 2.14 -13.88
N ASP A 353 26.20 1.33 -14.20
CA ASP A 353 26.37 0.74 -15.54
C ASP A 353 25.22 -0.22 -15.91
N ARG A 354 24.76 -1.04 -14.95
CA ARG A 354 23.60 -1.94 -15.17
C ARG A 354 22.33 -1.13 -15.41
N LEU A 355 22.13 -0.04 -14.68
CA LEU A 355 21.01 0.88 -14.89
C LEU A 355 21.07 1.54 -16.27
N VAL A 356 22.23 2.03 -16.69
CA VAL A 356 22.44 2.65 -18.00
C VAL A 356 22.14 1.66 -19.13
N ALA A 357 22.69 0.44 -19.05
CA ALA A 357 22.46 -0.60 -20.06
C ALA A 357 20.97 -0.92 -20.17
N LEU A 358 20.31 -1.21 -19.04
CA LEU A 358 18.90 -1.59 -19.02
C LEU A 358 17.97 -0.43 -19.42
N PHE A 359 18.31 0.81 -19.05
CA PHE A 359 17.56 1.99 -19.45
C PHE A 359 17.66 2.22 -20.96
N THR A 360 18.84 2.06 -21.53
CA THR A 360 19.07 2.17 -22.98
C THR A 360 18.23 1.13 -23.74
N GLU A 361 18.16 -0.11 -23.24
CA GLU A 361 17.28 -1.14 -23.79
C GLU A 361 15.79 -0.76 -23.65
N LEU A 362 15.38 -0.29 -22.46
CA LEU A 362 13.98 0.06 -22.19
C LEU A 362 13.45 1.08 -23.20
N VAL A 363 14.23 2.14 -23.48
CA VAL A 363 13.83 3.26 -24.35
C VAL A 363 14.10 3.00 -25.84
N SER A 364 14.69 1.87 -26.20
CA SER A 364 14.98 1.51 -27.59
C SER A 364 13.75 1.05 -28.39
N SER A 365 12.66 0.72 -27.70
CA SER A 365 11.43 0.19 -28.30
C SER A 365 10.22 0.91 -27.73
N ASP A 366 9.21 1.16 -28.58
CA ASP A 366 7.93 1.66 -28.10
C ASP A 366 7.17 0.55 -27.37
N ARG A 367 6.82 0.80 -26.11
CA ARG A 367 6.12 -0.11 -25.21
C ARG A 367 4.74 0.41 -24.81
N ALA A 368 4.37 1.59 -25.29
CA ALA A 368 3.10 2.22 -24.94
C ALA A 368 1.88 1.37 -25.31
N PRO A 369 1.81 0.71 -26.50
CA PRO A 369 0.66 -0.12 -26.85
C PRO A 369 0.44 -1.30 -25.90
N ASP A 370 1.51 -2.03 -25.58
CA ASP A 370 1.46 -3.18 -24.67
C ASP A 370 1.06 -2.74 -23.26
N LEU A 371 1.67 -1.67 -22.75
CA LEU A 371 1.33 -1.12 -21.44
C LEU A 371 -0.13 -0.63 -21.38
N ALA A 372 -0.65 -0.03 -22.44
CA ALA A 372 -2.04 0.40 -22.52
C ALA A 372 -3.03 -0.79 -22.48
N GLU A 373 -2.73 -1.91 -23.16
CA GLU A 373 -3.55 -3.13 -23.04
C GLU A 373 -3.46 -3.72 -21.63
N ARG A 374 -2.26 -3.81 -21.06
CA ARG A 374 -2.06 -4.32 -19.69
C ARG A 374 -2.78 -3.48 -18.64
N ASN A 375 -2.79 -2.16 -18.80
CA ASN A 375 -3.55 -1.25 -17.94
C ASN A 375 -5.05 -1.46 -18.07
N ARG A 376 -5.58 -1.64 -19.29
CA ARG A 376 -7.00 -1.97 -19.48
C ARG A 376 -7.35 -3.33 -18.85
N ALA A 377 -6.48 -4.32 -18.95
CA ALA A 377 -6.65 -5.60 -18.27
C ALA A 377 -6.64 -5.45 -16.74
N ALA A 378 -5.72 -4.65 -16.20
CA ALA A 378 -5.65 -4.37 -14.77
C ALA A 378 -6.92 -3.67 -14.26
N ALA A 379 -7.42 -2.66 -14.98
CA ALA A 379 -8.67 -1.98 -14.66
C ALA A 379 -9.87 -2.95 -14.63
N ARG A 380 -10.01 -3.82 -15.64
CA ARG A 380 -11.03 -4.88 -15.66
C ARG A 380 -10.90 -5.84 -14.47
N GLY A 381 -9.67 -6.19 -14.09
CA GLY A 381 -9.40 -7.05 -12.93
C GLY A 381 -9.86 -6.41 -11.61
N ILE A 382 -9.63 -5.11 -11.43
CA ILE A 382 -10.14 -4.36 -10.27
C ILE A 382 -11.66 -4.29 -10.26
N GLU A 383 -12.30 -4.04 -11.41
CA GLU A 383 -13.76 -4.04 -11.50
C GLU A 383 -14.36 -5.40 -11.10
N ALA A 384 -13.71 -6.50 -11.53
CA ALA A 384 -14.07 -7.85 -11.13
C ALA A 384 -13.91 -8.06 -9.62
N GLN A 385 -12.81 -7.59 -9.03
CA GLN A 385 -12.61 -7.64 -7.58
C GLN A 385 -13.70 -6.90 -6.81
N PHE A 386 -14.08 -5.70 -7.25
CA PHE A 386 -15.14 -4.92 -6.62
C PHE A 386 -16.53 -5.53 -6.80
N ALA A 387 -16.78 -6.21 -7.92
CA ALA A 387 -17.99 -7.00 -8.12
C ALA A 387 -18.03 -8.21 -7.17
N GLU A 388 -16.92 -8.94 -7.03
CA GLU A 388 -16.80 -10.08 -6.11
C GLU A 388 -16.99 -9.63 -4.66
N LEU A 389 -16.30 -8.57 -4.23
CA LEU A 389 -16.46 -7.97 -2.91
C LEU A 389 -17.92 -7.56 -2.66
N SER A 390 -18.55 -6.94 -3.65
CA SER A 390 -19.96 -6.54 -3.56
C SER A 390 -20.87 -7.74 -3.28
N ALA A 391 -20.72 -8.80 -4.08
CA ALA A 391 -21.51 -10.01 -3.96
C ALA A 391 -21.25 -10.75 -2.64
N ALA A 392 -19.99 -10.83 -2.22
CA ALA A 392 -19.59 -11.61 -1.06
C ALA A 392 -19.93 -10.93 0.27
N VAL A 393 -19.80 -9.60 0.38
CA VAL A 393 -19.89 -8.92 1.68
C VAL A 393 -20.79 -7.67 1.72
N LEU A 394 -21.14 -7.05 0.59
CA LEU A 394 -21.89 -5.77 0.58
C LEU A 394 -23.37 -5.89 0.11
N ALA A 395 -23.77 -7.00 -0.54
CA ALA A 395 -25.14 -7.12 -1.07
C ALA A 395 -26.22 -7.40 0.00
N ALA A 396 -25.86 -7.99 1.15
CA ALA A 396 -26.79 -8.27 2.24
C ALA A 396 -26.06 -8.38 3.60
N PRO A 397 -25.89 -7.29 4.36
CA PRO A 397 -25.30 -7.39 5.70
C PRO A 397 -26.20 -8.21 6.62
N PRO A 398 -25.63 -9.04 7.53
CA PRO A 398 -26.42 -9.84 8.46
C PRO A 398 -27.34 -8.96 9.31
N ALA A 399 -28.58 -9.41 9.54
CA ALA A 399 -29.56 -8.68 10.34
C ALA A 399 -29.03 -8.49 11.77
N ARG A 400 -28.88 -7.23 12.20
CA ARG A 400 -28.33 -6.87 13.52
C ARG A 400 -29.38 -6.18 14.39
N PRO A 401 -29.50 -6.51 15.68
CA PRO A 401 -30.32 -5.73 16.60
C PRO A 401 -29.86 -4.25 16.62
N PRO A 402 -30.78 -3.30 16.86
CA PRO A 402 -30.44 -1.89 16.94
C PRO A 402 -29.42 -1.64 18.05
N VAL A 403 -28.38 -0.86 17.75
CA VAL A 403 -27.42 -0.39 18.76
C VAL A 403 -28.15 0.66 19.60
N PRO A 404 -28.20 0.56 20.94
CA PRO A 404 -28.82 1.59 21.76
C PRO A 404 -28.10 2.92 21.53
N ALA A 405 -28.87 3.97 21.24
CA ALA A 405 -28.37 5.33 21.11
C ALA A 405 -27.61 5.70 22.39
N GLY A 406 -26.28 5.83 22.29
CA GLY A 406 -25.49 6.32 23.40
C GLY A 406 -25.92 7.76 23.69
N LYS A 407 -26.47 7.99 24.88
CA LYS A 407 -26.66 9.35 25.40
C LYS A 407 -25.29 10.03 25.41
N GLY A 408 -25.21 11.17 24.74
CA GLY A 408 -24.02 12.02 24.78
C GLY A 408 -23.69 12.40 26.22
N ALA A 409 -22.42 12.31 26.54
CA ALA A 409 -21.73 13.03 27.61
C ALA A 409 -20.28 13.20 27.16
#